data_AF-A0A2M8PJ82-F1
#
_entry.id   AF-A0A2M8PJ82-F1
#
_cell.length_a   1.000
_cell.length_b   1.000
_cell.length_c   1.000
_cell.angle_alpha   90.00
_cell.angle_beta   90.00
_cell.angle_gamma   90.00
#
_symmetry.space_group_name_H-M   'P 1'
#
loop_
_entity.id
_entity.type
_entity.pdbx_description
1 polymer ?
#
loop_
_entity_poly.entity_id
_entity_poly.type
_entity_poly.pdbx_seq_one_letter_code
_entity_poly.pdbx_strand_id
1 'polypeptide(L)' 'MHVTTTFRHMAPSDPLKTHAEERLHRLSKYFHEGAEAHVVMAVEKFHHNVEITINAFGLAIRGCGSSGDMYSSLDQAVD' A
#
# COMPACT_ATOMS: atom_id res chain seq x y z
N MET A 1 -3.08 -13.66 1.18
CA MET A 1 -2.82 -12.37 1.85
C MET A 1 -4.05 -11.49 1.68
N HIS A 2 -4.63 -10.97 2.75
CA HIS A 2 -5.79 -10.09 2.68
C HIS A 2 -5.32 -8.64 2.51
N VAL A 3 -5.74 -7.95 1.45
CA VAL A 3 -5.37 -6.56 1.17
C VAL A 3 -6.55 -5.64 1.46
N THR A 4 -6.34 -4.65 2.31
CA THR A 4 -7.33 -3.62 2.63
C THR A 4 -6.80 -2.26 2.20
N THR A 5 -7.52 -1.60 1.29
CA THR A 5 -7.14 -0.27 0.79
C THR A 5 -8.04 0.80 1.37
N THR A 6 -7.43 1.82 1.97
CA THR A 6 -8.10 2.99 2.54
C THR A 6 -7.66 4.24 1.80
N PHE A 7 -8.62 4.99 1.29
CA PHE A 7 -8.37 6.28 0.63
C PHE A 7 -8.74 7.41 1.59
N ARG A 8 -7.81 8.35 1.81
CA ARG A 8 -8.02 9.53 2.67
C ARG A 8 -7.80 10.79 1.84
N HIS A 9 -8.71 11.76 1.97
CA HIS A 9 -8.63 13.03 1.24
C HIS A 9 -8.57 12.89 -0.30
N MET A 10 -9.05 11.76 -0.84
CA MET A 10 -9.11 11.50 -2.27
C MET A 10 -10.30 10.59 -2.62
N ALA A 11 -10.71 10.62 -3.88
CA ALA A 11 -11.71 9.68 -4.38
C ALA A 11 -11.10 8.26 -4.47
N PRO A 12 -11.86 7.22 -4.10
CA PRO A 12 -11.45 5.85 -4.36
C PRO A 12 -11.29 5.65 -5.87
N SER A 13 -10.24 4.92 -6.25
CA SER A 13 -9.90 4.67 -7.64
C SER A 13 -9.56 3.21 -7.81
N ASP A 14 -10.36 2.51 -8.62
CA ASP A 14 -10.14 1.11 -8.95
C ASP A 14 -8.75 0.84 -9.55
N PRO A 15 -8.22 1.62 -10.53
CA PRO A 15 -6.89 1.34 -11.06
C PRO A 15 -5.78 1.50 -10.01
N LEU A 16 -5.92 2.42 -9.04
CA LEU A 16 -4.95 2.54 -7.95
C LEU A 16 -5.05 1.35 -6.98
N LYS A 17 -6.27 0.89 -6.70
CA LYS A 17 -6.49 -0.29 -5.86
C LYS A 17 -5.88 -1.53 -6.50
N THR A 18 -6.17 -1.79 -7.77
CA THR A 18 -5.60 -2.92 -8.53
C THR A 18 -4.08 -2.83 -8.56
N HIS A 19 -3.51 -1.64 -8.78
CA HIS A 19 -2.07 -1.47 -8.82
C HIS A 19 -1.41 -1.79 -7.46
N ALA A 20 -1.99 -1.32 -6.35
CA ALA A 20 -1.53 -1.68 -5.01
C ALA A 20 -1.64 -3.20 -4.74
N GLU A 21 -2.75 -3.82 -5.14
CA GLU A 21 -2.93 -5.27 -5.03
C GLU A 21 -1.90 -6.05 -5.83
N GLU A 22 -1.58 -5.64 -7.07
CA GLU A 22 -0.54 -6.28 -7.89
C GLU A 22 0.85 -6.20 -7.25
N ARG A 23 1.23 -5.03 -6.73
CA ARG A 23 2.52 -4.83 -6.04
C ARG A 23 2.60 -5.70 -4.78
N LEU A 24 1.56 -5.68 -3.97
CA LEU A 24 1.43 -6.50 -2.77
C LEU A 24 1.36 -8.00 -3.08
N HIS A 25 0.77 -8.39 -4.20
CA HIS A 25 0.72 -9.80 -4.61
C HIS A 25 2.13 -10.35 -4.88
N ARG A 26 3.05 -9.54 -5.41
CA ARG A 26 4.46 -9.94 -5.53
C ARG A 26 5.11 -10.17 -4.17
N LEU A 27 4.86 -9.29 -3.21
CA LEU A 27 5.30 -9.43 -1.82
C LEU A 27 4.69 -10.66 -1.14
N SER A 28 3.44 -11.00 -1.47
CA SER A 28 2.74 -12.15 -0.89
C SER A 28 3.44 -13.49 -1.15
N LYS A 29 4.33 -13.59 -2.15
CA LYS A 29 5.18 -14.78 -2.37
C LYS A 29 6.19 -15.02 -1.25
N TYR A 30 6.56 -13.98 -0.51
CA TYR A 30 7.51 -14.05 0.61
C TYR A 30 6.83 -14.28 1.96
N PHE A 31 5.52 -14.06 2.06
CA PHE A 31 4.74 -14.23 3.28
C PHE A 31 3.90 -15.51 3.21
N HIS A 32 3.94 -16.34 4.25
CA HIS A 32 3.10 -17.55 4.34
C HIS A 32 1.60 -17.22 4.50
N GLU A 33 0.74 -18.24 4.40
CA GLU A 33 -0.71 -18.13 4.57
C GLU A 33 -1.09 -17.39 5.88
N GLY A 34 -1.96 -16.39 5.76
CA GLY A 34 -2.46 -15.60 6.90
C GLY A 34 -1.92 -14.16 7.03
N ALA A 35 -1.08 -13.68 6.11
CA ALA A 35 -0.64 -12.29 6.13
C ALA A 35 -1.78 -11.30 5.79
N GLU A 36 -1.84 -10.18 6.51
CA GLU A 36 -2.75 -9.05 6.28
C GLU A 36 -1.96 -7.82 5.84
N ALA A 37 -2.40 -7.13 4.80
CA ALA A 37 -1.79 -5.92 4.29
C ALA A 37 -2.81 -4.78 4.29
N HIS A 38 -2.47 -3.68 4.94
CA HIS A 38 -3.25 -2.45 4.98
C HIS A 38 -2.53 -1.38 4.19
N VAL A 39 -3.18 -0.85 3.15
CA VAL A 39 -2.68 0.24 2.33
C VAL A 39 -3.51 1.48 2.61
N VAL A 40 -2.87 2.54 3.05
CA VAL A 40 -3.49 3.85 3.25
C VAL A 40 -2.88 4.81 2.23
N MET A 41 -3.74 5.32 1.34
CA MET A 41 -3.36 6.32 0.35
C MET A 41 -3.99 7.64 0.77
N ALA A 42 -3.19 8.69 0.84
CA ALA A 42 -3.63 10.03 1.19
C ALA A 42 -3.03 11.06 0.23
N VAL A 43 -3.82 12.09 -0.10
CA VAL A 43 -3.32 13.24 -0.86
C VAL A 43 -3.36 14.46 0.04
N GLU A 44 -2.19 15.05 0.29
CA GLU A 44 -2.02 16.27 1.07
C GLU A 44 -1.48 17.39 0.18
N LYS A 45 -2.37 18.28 -0.27
CA LYS A 45 -2.07 19.39 -1.18
C LYS A 45 -1.45 18.91 -2.50
N PHE A 46 -0.13 18.85 -2.58
CA PHE A 46 0.65 18.43 -3.76
C PHE A 46 1.47 17.16 -3.50
N HIS A 47 1.39 16.61 -2.29
CA HIS A 47 2.08 15.39 -1.92
C HIS A 47 1.09 14.23 -1.88
N HIS A 48 1.50 13.15 -2.52
CA HIS A 48 0.83 11.86 -2.45
C HIS A 48 1.57 11.03 -1.41
N ASN A 49 0.86 10.58 -0.39
CA ASN A 49 1.43 9.80 0.69
C ASN A 49 0.81 8.41 0.65
N VAL A 50 1.66 7.39 0.67
CA VAL A 50 1.26 6.00 0.73
C VAL A 50 1.90 5.36 1.94
N GLU A 51 1.09 4.67 2.72
CA GLU A 51 1.52 3.91 3.88
C GLU A 51 1.03 2.48 3.75
N ILE A 52 1.95 1.53 3.82
CA ILE A 52 1.67 0.10 3.71
C ILE A 52 2.06 -0.53 5.03
N THR A 53 1.12 -1.23 5.67
CA THR A 53 1.37 -2.01 6.89
C THR A 53 1.06 -3.46 6.62
N ILE A 54 2.06 -4.34 6.71
CA ILE A 54 1.91 -5.78 6.53
C ILE A 54 2.09 -6.46 7.87
N ASN A 55 1.07 -7.18 8.32
CA ASN A 55 1.11 -8.00 9.53
C ASN A 55 1.24 -9.48 9.12
N ALA A 56 2.33 -10.12 9.51
CA ALA A 56 2.58 -11.54 9.24
C ALA A 56 3.39 -12.16 10.39
N PHE A 57 3.00 -13.35 10.87
CA PHE A 57 3.74 -14.12 11.90
C PHE A 57 4.11 -13.34 13.18
N GLY A 58 3.26 -12.42 13.61
CA GLY A 58 3.53 -11.57 14.78
C GLY A 58 4.54 -10.44 14.51
N LEU A 59 4.98 -10.26 13.27
CA LEU A 59 5.78 -9.12 12.82
C LEU A 59 4.88 -8.15 12.05
N ALA A 60 4.99 -6.86 12.39
CA ALA A 60 4.40 -5.76 11.63
C ALA A 60 5.50 -5.04 10.85
N ILE A 61 5.39 -5.04 9.52
CA ILE A 61 6.28 -4.33 8.61
C ILE A 61 5.54 -3.10 8.12
N ARG A 62 6.19 -1.94 8.16
CA ARG A 62 5.62 -0.68 7.69
C ARG A 62 6.51 -0.07 6.62
N GLY A 63 5.94 0.19 5.44
CA GLY A 63 6.56 0.94 4.35
C GLY A 63 5.83 2.28 4.19
N CYS A 64 6.58 3.35 3.96
CA CYS A 64 6.02 4.66 3.68
C CYS A 64 6.69 5.29 2.46
N GLY A 65 5.89 5.90 1.59
CA GLY A 65 6.35 6.60 0.41
C GLY A 65 5.63 7.94 0.30
N SER A 66 6.36 8.97 -0.09
CA SER A 66 5.77 10.28 -0.36
C SER A 66 6.44 10.91 -1.57
N SER A 67 5.63 11.20 -2.58
CA SER A 67 6.08 11.78 -3.85
C SER A 67 5.06 12.77 -4.38
N GLY A 68 5.37 13.41 -5.51
CA GLY A 68 4.43 14.26 -6.25
C GLY A 68 3.41 13.47 -7.07
N ASP A 69 3.50 12.14 -7.08
CA ASP A 69 2.60 11.24 -7.81
C ASP A 69 2.28 9.99 -6.98
N MET A 70 1.03 9.51 -7.07
CA MET A 70 0.55 8.37 -6.27
C MET A 70 1.22 7.05 -6.65
N TYR A 71 1.48 6.81 -7.93
CA TYR A 71 2.14 5.59 -8.39
C TYR A 71 3.58 5.54 -7.90
N SER A 72 4.28 6.68 -8.00
CA SER A 72 5.65 6.79 -7.47
C SER A 72 5.71 6.58 -5.96
N SER A 73 4.72 7.11 -5.23
CA SER A 73 4.64 6.95 -3.77
C SER A 73 4.37 5.51 -3.36
N LEU A 74 3.54 4.79 -4.13
CA LEU A 74 3.32 3.36 -3.92
C LEU A 74 4.58 2.55 -4.19
N ASP A 75 5.27 2.82 -5.30
CA ASP A 75 6.52 2.13 -5.63
C ASP A 75 7.58 2.36 -4.55
N GLN A 76 7.72 3.59 -4.04
CA GLN A 76 8.60 3.91 -2.91
C GLN A 76 8.21 3.22 -1.60
N ALA A 77 6.93 2.98 -1.36
CA ALA A 77 6.47 2.29 -0.15
C ALA A 77 6.68 0.77 -0.22
N VAL A 78 6.90 0.23 -1.42
CA VAL A 78 7.06 -1.21 -1.71
C VAL A 78 8.53 -1.62 -1.85
N ASP A 79 9.39 -0.70 -2.30
CA ASP A 79 10.85 -0.90 -2.40
C ASP A 79 11.52 -1.07 -1.02
#